data_AF-A0A0F6W9R7-F1
#
_entry.id   AF-A0A0F6W9R7-F1
#
_cell.length_a   1.000
_cell.length_b   1.000
_cell.length_c   1.000
_cell.angle_alpha   90.00
_cell.angle_beta   90.00
_cell.angle_gamma   90.00
#
_symmetry.space_group_name_H-M   'P 1'
#
loop_
_entity.id
_entity.type
_entity.pdbx_description
1 polymer ?
#
loop_
_entity_poly.entity_id
_entity_poly.type
_entity_poly.pdbx_seq_one_letter_code
_entity_poly.pdbx_strand_id
1 'polypeptide(L)'
;MTEIVPIASLREGSVARVRGRVRRAHEVITSSLGQRACVYWDVRQGLASAPHAHGAVDFWLEDASGRVLIRAASMRVEARAQRREEVLGQVARDIDDVSRRQRAVKDAIRRGEGGTAKALHAERRRLAELATLLCAMRAHARGRVHVGGSLQGQDAWIRAHAETAESGPGASTLRLVIEQWEVVLEERDEVEIEGECALEAAPPGTGPGGYRERASCLALRAPSGGTLEVRGVGATGAGEPIARHPSRRAPPVVPERPATDPGRVLTGAVAVVVGVLVLLAWLTR
;
A
#
# COMPACT_ATOMS: atom_id res chain seq x y z
N MET A 1 4.97 -11.73 -24.07
CA MET A 1 3.76 -11.89 -23.25
C MET A 1 3.18 -13.25 -23.57
N THR A 2 3.00 -14.10 -22.58
CA THR A 2 2.41 -15.44 -22.75
C THR A 2 0.92 -15.30 -23.10
N GLU A 3 0.48 -16.00 -24.14
CA GLU A 3 -0.91 -16.02 -24.58
C GLU A 3 -1.80 -16.71 -23.53
N ILE A 4 -3.05 -16.26 -23.40
CA ILE A 4 -4.01 -16.91 -22.51
C ILE A 4 -4.51 -18.18 -23.19
N VAL A 5 -4.30 -19.33 -22.55
CA VAL A 5 -4.72 -20.63 -23.07
C VAL A 5 -5.86 -21.22 -22.25
N PRO A 6 -6.74 -22.06 -22.83
CA PRO A 6 -7.77 -22.78 -22.08
C PRO A 6 -7.16 -23.77 -21.09
N ILE A 7 -7.78 -23.97 -19.93
CA ILE A 7 -7.29 -24.89 -18.89
C ILE A 7 -7.13 -26.34 -19.40
N ALA A 8 -8.02 -26.83 -20.26
CA ALA A 8 -7.91 -28.19 -20.83
C ALA A 8 -6.67 -28.40 -21.72
N SER A 9 -6.06 -27.31 -22.20
CA SER A 9 -4.88 -27.36 -23.06
C SER A 9 -3.57 -27.47 -22.28
N LEU A 10 -3.61 -27.30 -20.95
CA LEU A 10 -2.42 -27.33 -20.09
C LEU A 10 -1.68 -28.68 -20.19
N ARG A 11 -0.36 -28.59 -20.09
CA ARG A 11 0.57 -29.72 -20.14
C ARG A 11 1.57 -29.60 -19.02
N GLU A 12 1.87 -30.72 -18.36
CA GLU A 12 2.91 -30.78 -17.34
C GLU A 12 4.25 -30.26 -17.88
N GLY A 13 4.98 -29.51 -17.05
CA GLY A 13 6.26 -28.89 -17.39
C GLY A 13 6.18 -27.63 -18.24
N SER A 14 4.99 -27.23 -18.70
CA SER A 14 4.82 -26.01 -19.49
C SER A 14 4.57 -24.78 -18.61
N VAL A 15 5.06 -23.62 -19.05
CA VAL A 15 4.61 -22.32 -18.50
C VAL A 15 3.40 -21.87 -19.30
N ALA A 16 2.32 -21.54 -18.60
CA ALA A 16 1.07 -21.13 -19.21
C ALA A 16 0.45 -19.95 -18.48
N ARG A 17 -0.28 -19.13 -19.22
CA ARG A 17 -1.18 -18.12 -18.67
C ARG A 17 -2.61 -18.57 -18.90
N VAL A 18 -3.41 -18.61 -17.84
CA VAL A 18 -4.81 -19.01 -17.89
C VAL A 18 -5.69 -17.93 -17.30
N ARG A 19 -6.94 -17.86 -17.75
CA ARG A 19 -7.98 -17.00 -17.17
C ARG A 19 -9.12 -17.89 -16.69
N GLY A 20 -9.65 -17.61 -15.50
CA GLY A 20 -10.79 -18.34 -14.98
C GLY A 20 -11.36 -17.71 -13.71
N ARG A 21 -12.35 -18.39 -13.14
CA ARG A 21 -13.01 -18.00 -11.90
C ARG A 21 -12.43 -18.77 -10.72
N VAL A 22 -12.26 -18.06 -9.60
CA VAL A 22 -11.80 -18.65 -8.35
C VAL A 22 -12.87 -19.54 -7.74
N ARG A 23 -12.45 -20.73 -7.32
CA ARG A 23 -13.23 -21.72 -6.58
C ARG A 23 -12.44 -22.20 -5.39
N ARG A 24 -13.08 -22.27 -4.23
CA ARG A 24 -12.44 -22.80 -3.01
C ARG A 24 -12.00 -24.25 -3.22
N ALA A 25 -10.78 -24.59 -2.79
CA ALA A 25 -10.31 -25.97 -2.80
C ALA A 25 -10.73 -26.72 -1.53
N HIS A 26 -10.51 -26.12 -0.37
CA HIS A 26 -10.99 -26.64 0.90
C HIS A 26 -11.14 -25.52 1.94
N GLU A 27 -10.01 -24.99 2.40
CA GLU A 27 -9.96 -23.91 3.38
C GLU A 27 -10.25 -22.55 2.74
N VAL A 28 -10.89 -21.68 3.51
CA VAL A 28 -10.96 -20.25 3.24
C VAL A 28 -10.30 -19.53 4.40
N ILE A 29 -9.62 -18.44 4.12
CA ILE A 29 -9.03 -17.57 5.13
C ILE A 29 -9.89 -16.33 5.29
N THR A 30 -9.76 -15.67 6.43
CA THR A 30 -10.42 -14.40 6.70
C THR A 30 -9.45 -13.27 6.42
N SER A 31 -9.88 -12.29 5.62
CA SER A 31 -9.08 -11.10 5.28
C SER A 31 -8.80 -10.26 6.54
N SER A 32 -7.59 -9.71 6.64
CA SER A 32 -7.10 -9.03 7.83
C SER A 32 -7.87 -7.74 8.14
N LEU A 33 -8.14 -6.91 7.12
CA LEU A 33 -8.83 -5.64 7.31
C LEU A 33 -10.34 -5.75 7.13
N GLY A 34 -10.78 -6.40 6.06
CA GLY A 34 -12.20 -6.51 5.71
C GLY A 34 -12.98 -7.60 6.42
N GLN A 35 -12.30 -8.54 7.10
CA GLN A 35 -12.94 -9.72 7.71
C GLN A 35 -13.78 -10.53 6.70
N ARG A 36 -13.32 -10.61 5.44
CA ARG A 36 -14.02 -11.29 4.35
C ARG A 36 -13.46 -12.70 4.16
N ALA A 37 -14.33 -13.67 3.85
CA ALA A 37 -13.88 -15.01 3.48
C ALA A 37 -13.25 -14.97 2.08
N CYS A 38 -12.00 -15.40 1.96
CA CYS A 38 -11.22 -15.31 0.73
C CYS A 38 -10.21 -16.44 0.61
N VAL A 39 -9.55 -16.53 -0.55
CA VAL A 39 -8.43 -17.48 -0.80
C VAL A 39 -7.08 -16.78 -0.78
N TYR A 40 -7.07 -15.46 -0.93
CA TYR A 40 -5.90 -14.62 -0.80
C TYR A 40 -6.30 -13.26 -0.24
N TRP A 41 -5.44 -12.72 0.63
CA TRP A 41 -5.45 -11.30 0.96
C TRP A 41 -4.03 -10.78 1.12
N ASP A 42 -3.83 -9.51 0.80
CA ASP A 42 -2.62 -8.79 1.18
C ASP A 42 -2.95 -7.39 1.69
N VAL A 43 -2.14 -6.90 2.62
CA VAL A 43 -2.26 -5.54 3.15
C VAL A 43 -1.07 -4.73 2.66
N ARG A 44 -1.40 -3.60 2.04
CA ARG A 44 -0.45 -2.63 1.51
C ARG A 44 -0.68 -1.29 2.21
N GLN A 45 0.36 -0.48 2.27
CA GLN A 45 0.29 0.87 2.79
C GLN A 45 0.59 1.85 1.67
N GLY A 46 -0.34 2.79 1.46
CA GLY A 46 -0.15 3.86 0.48
C GLY A 46 0.11 3.34 -0.93
N LEU A 47 1.18 3.83 -1.55
CA LEU A 47 1.57 3.47 -2.92
C LEU A 47 2.62 2.34 -2.98
N ALA A 48 2.92 1.67 -1.86
CA ALA A 48 3.86 0.57 -1.82
C ALA A 48 3.40 -0.59 -2.72
N SER A 49 4.33 -1.14 -3.50
CA SER A 49 4.05 -2.27 -4.39
C SER A 49 4.13 -3.63 -3.71
N ALA A 50 4.92 -3.75 -2.64
CA ALA A 50 5.06 -4.98 -1.89
C ALA A 50 4.07 -4.99 -0.72
N PRO A 51 3.37 -6.10 -0.48
CA PRO A 51 2.55 -6.25 0.72
C PRO A 51 3.45 -6.35 1.96
N HIS A 52 3.00 -5.76 3.08
CA HIS A 52 3.69 -5.92 4.36
C HIS A 52 3.12 -7.07 5.20
N ALA A 53 1.92 -7.53 4.86
CA ALA A 53 1.27 -8.71 5.41
C ALA A 53 0.44 -9.37 4.32
N HIS A 54 0.36 -10.69 4.31
CA HIS A 54 -0.47 -11.43 3.36
C HIS A 54 -0.89 -12.77 3.98
N GLY A 55 -1.99 -13.30 3.47
CA GLY A 55 -2.45 -14.67 3.70
C GLY A 55 -2.89 -15.27 2.38
N ALA A 56 -2.59 -16.55 2.17
CA ALA A 56 -2.93 -17.25 0.94
C ALA A 56 -3.18 -18.73 1.23
N VAL A 57 -4.20 -19.30 0.60
CA VAL A 57 -4.49 -20.74 0.61
C VAL A 57 -4.70 -21.21 -0.82
N ASP A 58 -4.44 -22.49 -1.07
CA ASP A 58 -4.64 -23.07 -2.39
C ASP A 58 -6.12 -23.02 -2.81
N PHE A 59 -6.37 -22.80 -4.09
CA PHE A 59 -7.70 -22.71 -4.65
C PHE A 59 -7.75 -23.29 -6.06
N TRP A 60 -8.94 -23.61 -6.55
CA TRP A 60 -9.15 -24.00 -7.94
C TRP A 60 -9.41 -22.76 -8.80
N LEU A 61 -8.80 -22.72 -9.97
CA LEU A 61 -9.23 -21.84 -11.04
C LEU A 61 -10.06 -22.65 -12.04
N GLU A 62 -11.24 -22.15 -12.42
CA GLU A 62 -12.19 -22.84 -13.28
C GLU A 62 -12.53 -21.98 -14.51
N ASP A 63 -12.48 -22.57 -15.69
CA ASP A 63 -13.01 -22.00 -16.94
C ASP A 63 -14.00 -22.99 -17.58
N ALA A 64 -14.50 -22.67 -18.78
CA ALA A 64 -15.45 -23.55 -19.48
C ALA A 64 -14.85 -24.91 -19.90
N SER A 65 -13.52 -25.02 -19.90
CA SER A 65 -12.78 -26.21 -20.38
C SER A 65 -12.33 -27.13 -19.23
N GLY A 66 -12.20 -26.63 -18.01
CA GLY A 66 -11.86 -27.45 -16.86
C GLY A 66 -11.43 -26.65 -15.63
N ARG A 67 -10.70 -27.32 -14.74
CA ARG A 67 -10.15 -26.74 -13.51
C ARG A 67 -8.68 -27.06 -13.33
N VAL A 68 -7.94 -26.13 -12.72
CA VAL A 68 -6.53 -26.27 -12.36
C VAL A 68 -6.31 -25.79 -10.93
N LEU A 69 -5.49 -26.52 -10.16
CA LEU A 69 -5.16 -26.13 -8.78
C LEU A 69 -4.15 -24.98 -8.80
N ILE A 70 -4.33 -23.98 -7.96
CA ILE A 70 -3.39 -22.87 -7.80
C ILE A 70 -2.66 -23.06 -6.48
N ARG A 71 -1.33 -23.17 -6.53
CA ARG A 71 -0.47 -23.29 -5.35
C ARG A 71 -0.08 -21.91 -4.85
N ALA A 72 -0.72 -21.48 -3.79
CA ALA A 72 -0.78 -20.06 -3.42
C ALA A 72 0.46 -19.57 -2.63
N ALA A 73 1.32 -20.48 -2.17
CA ALA A 73 2.46 -20.20 -1.29
C ALA A 73 3.44 -19.12 -1.82
N SER A 74 3.58 -19.01 -3.14
CA SER A 74 4.50 -18.06 -3.79
C SER A 74 3.78 -17.08 -4.73
N MET A 75 2.52 -16.75 -4.42
CA MET A 75 1.72 -15.84 -5.22
C MET A 75 2.16 -14.38 -5.10
N ARG A 76 2.18 -13.71 -6.25
CA ARG A 76 2.36 -12.26 -6.36
C ARG A 76 1.20 -11.65 -7.12
N VAL A 77 0.36 -10.89 -6.41
CA VAL A 77 -0.79 -10.23 -7.00
C VAL A 77 -0.43 -8.84 -7.52
N GLU A 78 -0.69 -8.59 -8.80
CA GLU A 78 -0.54 -7.29 -9.45
C GLU A 78 -1.78 -6.40 -9.22
N ALA A 79 -1.85 -5.74 -8.07
CA ALA A 79 -2.92 -4.75 -7.78
C ALA A 79 -2.56 -3.30 -8.19
N ARG A 80 -1.38 -3.09 -8.81
CA ARG A 80 -0.77 -1.76 -8.98
C ARG A 80 -1.52 -0.85 -9.96
N ALA A 81 -2.20 -1.38 -10.98
CA ALA A 81 -2.77 -0.55 -12.04
C ALA A 81 -3.96 0.28 -11.55
N GLN A 82 -4.95 -0.38 -10.95
CA GLN A 82 -6.23 0.25 -10.57
C GLN A 82 -6.06 1.25 -9.42
N ARG A 83 -5.33 0.91 -8.36
CA ARG A 83 -5.10 1.84 -7.23
C ARG A 83 -4.29 3.07 -7.64
N ARG A 84 -3.29 2.88 -8.51
CA ARG A 84 -2.52 4.00 -9.07
C ARG A 84 -3.39 4.91 -9.92
N GLU A 85 -4.25 4.34 -10.76
CA GLU A 85 -5.18 5.09 -11.59
C GLU A 85 -6.21 5.85 -10.75
N GLU A 86 -6.75 5.22 -9.71
CA GLU A 86 -7.63 5.85 -8.73
C GLU A 86 -6.95 7.06 -8.07
N VAL A 87 -5.73 6.88 -7.56
CA VAL A 87 -4.94 7.97 -6.97
C VAL A 87 -4.68 9.07 -8.01
N LEU A 88 -4.26 8.74 -9.22
CA LEU A 88 -3.97 9.73 -10.26
C LEU A 88 -5.22 10.50 -10.69
N GLY A 89 -6.38 9.84 -10.78
CA GLY A 89 -7.66 10.46 -11.07
C GLY A 89 -8.10 11.39 -9.94
N GLN A 90 -7.98 10.96 -8.69
CA GLN A 90 -8.35 11.79 -7.54
C GLN A 90 -7.41 13.00 -7.38
N VAL A 91 -6.10 12.80 -7.50
CA VAL A 91 -5.10 13.89 -7.44
C VAL A 91 -5.38 14.94 -8.51
N ALA A 92 -5.75 14.53 -9.73
CA ALA A 92 -6.07 15.47 -10.80
C ALA A 92 -7.27 16.36 -10.43
N ARG A 93 -8.35 15.76 -9.90
CA ARG A 93 -9.53 16.50 -9.42
C ARG A 93 -9.18 17.49 -8.30
N ASP A 94 -8.35 17.07 -7.35
CA ASP A 94 -7.94 17.91 -6.22
C ASP A 94 -7.03 19.06 -6.66
N ILE A 95 -6.11 18.83 -7.62
CA ILE A 95 -5.27 19.87 -8.21
C ILE A 95 -6.13 20.92 -8.92
N ASP A 96 -7.14 20.49 -9.68
CA ASP A 96 -8.05 21.40 -10.37
C ASP A 96 -8.84 22.26 -9.38
N ASP A 97 -9.29 21.68 -8.26
CA ASP A 97 -10.00 22.43 -7.21
C ASP A 97 -9.09 23.45 -6.53
N VAL A 98 -7.88 23.06 -6.14
CA VAL A 98 -6.89 23.98 -5.55
C VAL A 98 -6.56 25.10 -6.53
N SER A 99 -6.41 24.80 -7.82
CA SER A 99 -6.13 25.80 -8.86
C SER A 99 -7.29 26.79 -9.06
N ARG A 100 -8.55 26.35 -8.92
CA ARG A 100 -9.70 27.25 -8.91
C ARG A 100 -9.70 28.16 -7.68
N ARG A 101 -9.47 27.59 -6.48
CA ARG A 101 -9.42 28.36 -5.23
C ARG A 101 -8.29 29.39 -5.21
N GLN A 102 -7.10 29.03 -5.68
CA GLN A 102 -5.98 29.95 -5.80
C GLN A 102 -6.29 31.15 -6.69
N ARG A 103 -6.98 30.93 -7.81
CA ARG A 103 -7.45 32.03 -8.68
C ARG A 103 -8.46 32.92 -7.96
N ALA A 104 -9.45 32.34 -7.29
CA ALA A 104 -10.45 33.08 -6.53
C ALA A 104 -9.81 33.96 -5.43
N VAL A 105 -8.85 33.42 -4.66
CA VAL A 105 -8.12 34.18 -3.64
C VAL A 105 -7.28 35.31 -4.26
N LYS A 106 -6.61 35.05 -5.37
CA LYS A 106 -5.83 36.07 -6.09
C LYS A 106 -6.73 37.22 -6.58
N ASP A 107 -7.91 36.89 -7.10
CA ASP A 107 -8.87 37.88 -7.57
C ASP A 107 -9.48 38.68 -6.41
N ALA A 108 -9.80 38.03 -5.28
CA ALA A 108 -10.25 38.68 -4.05
C ALA A 108 -9.21 39.69 -3.53
N ILE A 109 -7.93 39.31 -3.49
CA ILE A 109 -6.82 40.21 -3.13
C ILE A 109 -6.75 41.41 -4.09
N ARG A 110 -6.89 41.18 -5.41
CA ARG A 110 -6.84 42.25 -6.41
C ARG A 110 -8.00 43.24 -6.28
N ARG A 111 -9.20 42.74 -5.97
CA ARG A 111 -10.42 43.57 -5.85
C ARG A 111 -10.62 44.17 -4.45
N GLY A 112 -9.82 43.77 -3.46
CA GLY A 112 -10.00 44.18 -2.07
C GLY A 112 -11.26 43.58 -1.43
N GLU A 113 -11.75 42.46 -1.96
CA GLU A 113 -12.98 41.79 -1.52
C GLU A 113 -12.67 40.61 -0.58
N GLY A 114 -13.56 40.34 0.39
CA GLY A 114 -13.54 39.10 1.18
C GLY A 114 -12.48 39.05 2.27
N GLY A 115 -12.87 39.40 3.51
CA GLY A 115 -12.04 39.22 4.70
C GLY A 115 -10.86 40.21 4.82
N THR A 116 -10.03 40.02 5.86
CA THR A 116 -8.83 40.86 6.05
C THR A 116 -7.72 40.43 5.08
N ALA A 117 -6.90 41.37 4.59
CA ALA A 117 -5.76 41.07 3.71
C ALA A 117 -4.84 39.97 4.28
N LYS A 118 -4.65 39.97 5.62
CA LYS A 118 -3.90 38.93 6.34
C LYS A 118 -4.50 37.53 6.14
N ALA A 119 -5.82 37.38 6.21
CA ALA A 119 -6.49 36.10 6.01
C ALA A 119 -6.38 35.60 4.57
N LEU A 120 -6.53 36.48 3.57
CA LEU A 120 -6.37 36.12 2.17
C LEU A 120 -4.93 35.69 1.84
N HIS A 121 -3.92 36.37 2.38
CA HIS A 121 -2.52 35.96 2.22
C HIS A 121 -2.22 34.62 2.91
N ALA A 122 -2.79 34.38 4.09
CA ALA A 122 -2.65 33.09 4.79
C ALA A 122 -3.28 31.95 3.98
N GLU A 123 -4.50 32.13 3.44
CA GLU A 123 -5.15 31.12 2.61
C GLU A 123 -4.38 30.89 1.30
N ARG A 124 -3.85 31.95 0.67
CA ARG A 124 -2.99 31.80 -0.51
C ARG A 124 -1.76 30.93 -0.21
N ARG A 125 -1.12 31.14 0.94
CA ARG A 125 0.04 30.34 1.38
C ARG A 125 -0.34 28.88 1.60
N ARG A 126 -1.42 28.64 2.35
CA ARG A 126 -1.96 27.30 2.59
C ARG A 126 -2.27 26.56 1.29
N LEU A 127 -2.93 27.21 0.33
CA LEU A 127 -3.23 26.61 -0.97
C LEU A 127 -1.98 26.31 -1.81
N ALA A 128 -0.88 27.06 -1.63
CA ALA A 128 0.38 26.78 -2.31
C ALA A 128 1.07 25.55 -1.69
N GLU A 129 1.10 25.44 -0.36
CA GLU A 129 1.62 24.29 0.37
C GLU A 129 0.84 23.01 -0.01
N LEU A 130 -0.49 23.10 -0.09
CA LEU A 130 -1.35 22.01 -0.52
C LEU A 130 -1.10 21.60 -1.98
N ALA A 131 -0.88 22.56 -2.89
CA ALA A 131 -0.56 22.26 -4.29
C ALA A 131 0.76 21.49 -4.41
N THR A 132 1.78 21.87 -3.63
CA THR A 132 3.06 21.14 -3.57
C THR A 132 2.86 19.71 -3.06
N LEU A 133 2.05 19.53 -2.00
CA LEU A 133 1.72 18.21 -1.49
C LEU A 133 1.02 17.33 -2.55
N LEU A 134 0.03 17.87 -3.25
CA LEU A 134 -0.67 17.16 -4.32
C LEU A 134 0.26 16.78 -5.49
N CYS A 135 1.17 17.68 -5.87
CA CYS A 135 2.19 17.40 -6.87
C CYS A 135 3.15 16.29 -6.44
N ALA A 136 3.58 16.29 -5.17
CA ALA A 136 4.40 15.22 -4.60
C ALA A 136 3.67 13.87 -4.63
N MET A 137 2.40 13.82 -4.22
CA MET A 137 1.57 12.61 -4.28
C MET A 137 1.37 12.13 -5.72
N ARG A 138 1.13 13.04 -6.68
CA ARG A 138 1.04 12.72 -8.12
C ARG A 138 2.33 12.08 -8.64
N ALA A 139 3.47 12.67 -8.28
CA ALA A 139 4.77 12.17 -8.68
C ALA A 139 5.02 10.78 -8.07
N HIS A 140 4.70 10.60 -6.79
CA HIS A 140 4.85 9.33 -6.08
C HIS A 140 4.04 8.21 -6.76
N ALA A 141 2.78 8.49 -7.13
CA ALA A 141 1.93 7.53 -7.83
C ALA A 141 2.53 7.08 -9.18
N ARG A 142 3.31 7.97 -9.82
CA ARG A 142 4.03 7.67 -11.07
C ARG A 142 5.41 7.03 -10.86
N GLY A 143 5.83 6.79 -9.62
CA GLY A 143 7.18 6.35 -9.30
C GLY A 143 8.25 7.41 -9.59
N ARG A 144 7.89 8.69 -9.51
CA ARG A 144 8.79 9.84 -9.71
C ARG A 144 8.97 10.63 -8.42
N VAL A 145 10.08 11.35 -8.34
CA VAL A 145 10.40 12.24 -7.23
C VAL A 145 10.09 13.70 -7.62
N HIS A 146 9.47 14.43 -6.70
CA HIS A 146 9.16 15.86 -6.76
C HIS A 146 9.82 16.59 -5.59
N VAL A 147 9.87 15.97 -4.41
CA VAL A 147 10.47 16.49 -3.17
C VAL A 147 11.24 15.39 -2.45
N GLY A 148 12.12 15.74 -1.51
CA GLY A 148 12.77 14.76 -0.63
C GLY A 148 13.90 13.91 -1.26
N GLY A 149 14.32 14.21 -2.49
CA GLY A 149 15.52 13.64 -3.13
C GLY A 149 15.47 12.16 -3.53
N SER A 150 14.57 11.35 -2.96
CA SER A 150 14.33 9.94 -3.29
C SER A 150 12.87 9.57 -3.09
N LEU A 151 12.43 8.39 -3.57
CA LEU A 151 11.05 7.92 -3.32
C LEU A 151 10.78 7.71 -1.83
N GLN A 152 11.77 7.21 -1.08
CA GLN A 152 11.66 7.04 0.36
C GLN A 152 11.61 8.39 1.10
N GLY A 153 12.48 9.33 0.71
CA GLY A 153 12.46 10.69 1.26
C GLY A 153 11.17 11.43 0.93
N GLN A 154 10.61 11.21 -0.26
CA GLN A 154 9.30 11.75 -0.64
C GLN A 154 8.16 11.16 0.18
N ASP A 155 8.14 9.84 0.45
CA ASP A 155 7.13 9.21 1.30
C ASP A 155 7.19 9.77 2.73
N ALA A 156 8.39 9.89 3.30
CA ALA A 156 8.59 10.53 4.60
C ALA A 156 8.09 12.00 4.60
N TRP A 157 8.40 12.75 3.55
CA TRP A 157 7.94 14.14 3.39
C TRP A 157 6.42 14.24 3.30
N ILE A 158 5.76 13.39 2.49
CA ILE A 158 4.30 13.36 2.34
C ILE A 158 3.63 13.11 3.70
N ARG A 159 4.13 12.14 4.47
CA ARG A 159 3.62 11.84 5.81
C ARG A 159 3.78 13.01 6.77
N ALA A 160 4.93 13.71 6.73
CA ALA A 160 5.18 14.88 7.57
C ALA A 160 4.28 16.08 7.24
N HIS A 161 3.73 16.16 6.02
CA HIS A 161 2.87 17.26 5.56
C HIS A 161 1.40 16.86 5.43
N ALA A 162 1.01 15.70 5.96
CA ALA A 162 -0.36 15.17 5.89
C ALA A 162 -1.41 16.16 6.41
N GLU A 163 -1.10 16.89 7.49
CA GLU A 163 -1.98 17.90 8.10
C GLU A 163 -2.43 19.00 7.13
N THR A 164 -1.65 19.30 6.09
CA THR A 164 -1.98 20.32 5.08
C THR A 164 -3.26 19.98 4.32
N ALA A 165 -3.61 18.68 4.22
CA ALA A 165 -4.77 18.19 3.49
C ALA A 165 -5.90 17.64 4.38
N GLU A 166 -5.78 17.66 5.72
CA GLU A 166 -6.70 16.96 6.64
C GLU A 166 -8.18 17.39 6.57
N SER A 167 -8.48 18.62 6.17
CA SER A 167 -9.84 19.18 6.22
C SER A 167 -10.23 20.01 4.99
N GLY A 168 -9.85 19.54 3.79
CA GLY A 168 -10.16 20.25 2.55
C GLY A 168 -9.86 19.47 1.27
N PRO A 169 -9.68 20.17 0.14
CA PRO A 169 -9.20 19.55 -1.10
C PRO A 169 -7.90 18.81 -0.83
N GLY A 170 -7.73 17.62 -1.40
CA GLY A 170 -6.57 16.78 -1.13
C GLY A 170 -6.74 15.80 0.03
N ALA A 171 -7.76 15.92 0.89
CA ALA A 171 -8.02 14.95 1.97
C ALA A 171 -8.25 13.53 1.42
N SER A 172 -9.09 13.43 0.38
CA SER A 172 -9.36 12.16 -0.31
C SER A 172 -8.10 11.59 -0.95
N THR A 173 -7.32 12.42 -1.65
CA THR A 173 -6.03 11.99 -2.22
C THR A 173 -5.07 11.50 -1.14
N LEU A 174 -4.92 12.26 -0.05
CA LEU A 174 -4.03 11.92 1.05
C LEU A 174 -4.42 10.57 1.64
N ARG A 175 -5.72 10.36 1.95
CA ARG A 175 -6.23 9.07 2.41
C ARG A 175 -5.82 7.94 1.48
N LEU A 176 -6.01 8.09 0.17
CA LEU A 176 -5.63 7.06 -0.80
C LEU A 176 -4.13 6.73 -0.78
N VAL A 177 -3.27 7.72 -0.49
CA VAL A 177 -1.80 7.64 -0.52
C VAL A 177 -1.19 7.21 0.82
N ILE A 178 -1.86 7.37 1.96
CA ILE A 178 -1.30 7.00 3.28
C ILE A 178 -2.03 5.82 3.94
N GLU A 179 -3.32 5.63 3.65
CA GLU A 179 -4.11 4.57 4.29
C GLU A 179 -3.62 3.20 3.87
N GLN A 180 -3.78 2.26 4.79
CA GLN A 180 -3.69 0.86 4.44
C GLN A 180 -4.89 0.47 3.59
N TRP A 181 -4.64 -0.40 2.64
CA TRP A 181 -5.67 -0.98 1.81
C TRP A 181 -5.38 -2.46 1.64
N GLU A 182 -6.43 -3.21 1.39
CA GLU A 182 -6.38 -4.66 1.29
C GLU A 182 -6.68 -5.08 -0.14
N VAL A 183 -5.84 -5.92 -0.71
CA VAL A 183 -6.16 -6.71 -1.89
C VAL A 183 -6.80 -7.99 -1.40
N VAL A 184 -7.97 -8.35 -1.92
CA VAL A 184 -8.65 -9.60 -1.56
C VAL A 184 -9.06 -10.31 -2.83
N LEU A 185 -8.86 -11.63 -2.85
CA LEU A 185 -9.33 -12.53 -3.89
C LEU A 185 -10.40 -13.45 -3.33
N GLU A 186 -11.64 -13.25 -3.77
CA GLU A 186 -12.81 -13.96 -3.27
C GLU A 186 -13.23 -15.11 -4.20
N GLU A 187 -14.10 -15.98 -3.70
CA GLU A 187 -14.70 -16.99 -4.56
C GLU A 187 -15.51 -16.30 -5.68
N ARG A 188 -15.42 -16.84 -6.90
CA ARG A 188 -16.07 -16.37 -8.14
C ARG A 188 -15.41 -15.17 -8.83
N ASP A 189 -14.40 -14.56 -8.21
CA ASP A 189 -13.58 -13.53 -8.86
C ASP A 189 -12.94 -14.10 -10.12
N GLU A 190 -12.90 -13.29 -11.18
CA GLU A 190 -12.23 -13.65 -12.42
C GLU A 190 -10.81 -13.09 -12.40
N VAL A 191 -9.82 -13.96 -12.63
CA VAL A 191 -8.41 -13.61 -12.59
C VAL A 191 -7.64 -14.28 -13.70
N GLU A 192 -6.46 -13.74 -13.96
CA GLU A 192 -5.46 -14.36 -14.83
C GLU A 192 -4.25 -14.77 -14.02
N ILE A 193 -3.77 -15.99 -14.26
CA ILE A 193 -2.65 -16.57 -13.52
C ILE A 193 -1.62 -17.11 -14.51
N GLU A 194 -0.36 -16.76 -14.30
CA GLU A 194 0.78 -17.25 -15.07
C GLU A 194 1.71 -18.05 -14.17
N GLY A 195 2.01 -19.29 -14.57
CA GLY A 195 2.80 -20.22 -13.77
C GLY A 195 3.25 -21.46 -14.54
N GLU A 196 4.03 -22.29 -13.85
CA GLU A 196 4.49 -23.58 -14.35
C GLU A 196 3.48 -24.67 -13.97
N CYS A 197 3.10 -25.49 -14.95
CA CYS A 197 2.18 -26.60 -14.76
C CYS A 197 2.91 -27.82 -14.20
N ALA A 198 2.38 -28.41 -13.14
CA ALA A 198 2.87 -29.67 -12.56
C ALA A 198 1.71 -30.61 -12.27
N LEU A 199 1.96 -31.92 -12.36
CA LEU A 199 1.01 -32.90 -11.86
C LEU A 199 1.23 -33.06 -10.35
N GLU A 200 0.21 -32.75 -9.54
CA GLU A 200 0.29 -32.82 -8.08
C GLU A 200 -0.87 -33.64 -7.50
N ALA A 201 -0.69 -34.16 -6.29
CA ALA A 201 -1.78 -34.78 -5.56
C ALA A 201 -2.86 -33.73 -5.23
N ALA A 202 -4.13 -34.07 -5.44
CA ALA A 202 -5.22 -33.18 -5.10
C ALA A 202 -5.19 -32.79 -3.60
N PRO A 203 -5.71 -31.62 -3.23
CA PRO A 203 -5.84 -31.22 -1.84
C PRO A 203 -6.60 -32.25 -1.00
N PRO A 204 -6.38 -32.29 0.33
CA PRO A 204 -7.21 -33.09 1.22
C PRO A 204 -8.69 -32.73 1.06
N GLY A 205 -9.59 -33.72 1.12
CA GLY A 205 -11.05 -33.49 1.06
C GLY A 205 -11.64 -33.35 -0.35
N THR A 206 -10.82 -33.32 -1.40
CA THR A 206 -11.29 -33.39 -2.80
C THR A 206 -11.26 -34.83 -3.33
N GLY A 207 -12.33 -35.59 -3.08
CA GLY A 207 -12.55 -36.95 -3.61
C GLY A 207 -12.62 -38.05 -2.53
N PRO A 208 -13.08 -39.26 -2.88
CA PRO A 208 -13.07 -40.40 -1.97
C PRO A 208 -11.63 -40.92 -1.78
N GLY A 209 -11.20 -41.14 -0.52
CA GLY A 209 -9.94 -41.80 -0.19
C GLY A 209 -9.02 -41.05 0.79
N GLY A 210 -8.06 -41.78 1.36
CA GLY A 210 -7.06 -41.26 2.31
C GLY A 210 -5.86 -40.56 1.64
N TYR A 211 -4.83 -40.19 2.41
CA TYR A 211 -3.60 -39.53 1.91
C TYR A 211 -2.92 -40.28 0.74
N ARG A 212 -2.98 -41.61 0.71
CA ARG A 212 -2.35 -42.47 -0.32
C ARG A 212 -3.17 -42.65 -1.60
N GLU A 213 -4.45 -42.26 -1.60
CA GLU A 213 -5.39 -42.51 -2.70
C GLU A 213 -5.82 -41.23 -3.42
N ARG A 214 -5.18 -40.09 -3.11
CA ARG A 214 -5.58 -38.81 -3.69
C ARG A 214 -5.34 -38.82 -5.19
N ALA A 215 -6.41 -38.56 -5.94
CA ALA A 215 -6.33 -38.37 -7.37
C ALA A 215 -5.33 -37.26 -7.70
N SER A 216 -4.54 -37.46 -8.75
CA SER A 216 -3.66 -36.42 -9.28
C SER A 216 -4.49 -35.35 -10.00
N CYS A 217 -4.03 -34.11 -9.94
CA CYS A 217 -4.59 -32.98 -10.66
C CYS A 217 -3.47 -32.13 -11.25
N LEU A 218 -3.80 -31.34 -12.28
CA LEU A 218 -2.90 -30.30 -12.75
C LEU A 218 -2.92 -29.14 -11.75
N ALA A 219 -1.72 -28.68 -11.40
CA ALA A 219 -1.49 -27.52 -10.56
C ALA A 219 -0.63 -26.49 -11.30
N LEU A 220 -0.93 -25.21 -11.08
CA LEU A 220 -0.08 -24.08 -11.41
C LEU A 220 0.68 -23.66 -10.16
N ARG A 221 1.99 -23.64 -10.28
CA ARG A 221 2.91 -23.21 -9.22
C ARG A 221 3.84 -22.13 -9.75
N ALA A 222 4.50 -21.45 -8.83
CA ALA A 222 5.57 -20.54 -9.19
C ALA A 222 6.65 -21.30 -9.98
N PRO A 223 7.19 -20.72 -11.07
CA PRO A 223 8.36 -21.27 -11.75
C PRO A 223 9.52 -21.46 -10.76
N SER A 224 10.44 -22.37 -11.05
CA SER A 224 11.61 -22.62 -10.19
C SER A 224 12.34 -21.32 -9.81
N GLY A 225 12.30 -20.94 -8.53
CA GLY A 225 12.92 -19.72 -7.99
C GLY A 225 12.14 -18.40 -8.24
N GLY A 226 10.93 -18.48 -8.82
CA GLY A 226 10.10 -17.33 -9.16
C GLY A 226 8.85 -17.16 -8.29
N THR A 227 7.91 -16.36 -8.80
CA THR A 227 6.59 -16.14 -8.20
C THR A 227 5.48 -16.52 -9.18
N LEU A 228 4.33 -16.94 -8.65
CA LEU A 228 3.13 -17.14 -9.44
C LEU A 228 2.43 -15.79 -9.63
N GLU A 229 2.40 -15.29 -10.87
CA GLU A 229 1.87 -13.95 -11.13
C GLU A 229 0.36 -13.99 -11.31
N VAL A 230 -0.36 -13.15 -10.56
CA VAL A 230 -1.83 -13.07 -10.60
C VAL A 230 -2.28 -11.65 -10.94
N ARG A 231 -3.16 -11.53 -11.92
CA ARG A 231 -3.66 -10.28 -12.50
C ARG A 231 -5.18 -10.24 -12.49
N GLY A 232 -5.75 -9.03 -12.55
CA GLY A 232 -7.20 -8.81 -12.62
C GLY A 232 -7.93 -8.81 -11.28
N VAL A 233 -7.21 -9.00 -10.15
CA VAL A 233 -7.80 -8.93 -8.81
C VAL A 233 -8.39 -7.53 -8.56
N GLY A 234 -9.69 -7.46 -8.27
CA GLY A 234 -10.42 -6.20 -8.05
C GLY A 234 -10.97 -5.52 -9.31
N ALA A 235 -10.75 -6.07 -10.51
CA ALA A 235 -11.26 -5.50 -11.76
C ALA A 235 -12.80 -5.53 -11.85
N THR A 236 -13.45 -6.49 -11.19
CA THR A 236 -14.93 -6.62 -11.11
C THR A 236 -15.53 -6.07 -9.83
N GLY A 237 -14.72 -5.61 -8.88
CA GLY A 237 -15.17 -5.16 -7.56
C GLY A 237 -14.17 -4.20 -6.94
N ALA A 238 -14.30 -2.92 -7.28
CA ALA A 238 -13.71 -1.84 -6.49
C ALA A 238 -14.46 -1.78 -5.15
N GLY A 239 -14.11 -2.65 -4.19
CA GLY A 239 -14.53 -2.50 -2.81
C GLY A 239 -13.97 -1.17 -2.28
N GLU A 240 -14.83 -0.36 -1.67
CA GLU A 240 -14.42 0.90 -1.05
C GLU A 240 -13.25 0.67 -0.08
N PRO A 241 -12.29 1.60 0.00
CA PRO A 241 -11.24 1.54 1.02
C PRO A 241 -11.90 1.48 2.40
N ILE A 242 -11.69 0.37 3.09
CA ILE A 242 -12.21 0.15 4.45
C ILE A 242 -11.55 1.19 5.36
N ALA A 243 -12.33 2.21 5.72
CA ALA A 243 -11.93 3.16 6.76
C ALA A 243 -11.73 2.35 8.04
N ARG A 244 -10.56 2.49 8.68
CA ARG A 244 -10.33 1.90 10.00
C ARG A 244 -11.43 2.40 10.95
N HIS A 245 -12.16 1.48 11.56
CA HIS A 245 -12.58 1.73 12.94
C HIS A 245 -11.32 2.00 13.75
N PRO A 246 -11.29 3.05 14.61
CA PRO A 246 -10.11 3.36 15.38
C PRO A 246 -9.72 2.11 16.16
N SER A 247 -8.61 1.50 15.76
CA SER A 247 -7.98 0.46 16.55
C SER A 247 -7.79 1.07 17.93
N ARG A 248 -8.40 0.44 18.92
CA ARG A 248 -8.23 0.75 20.34
C ARG A 248 -6.74 0.96 20.52
N ARG A 249 -6.33 2.22 20.73
CA ARG A 249 -4.93 2.59 20.92
C ARG A 249 -4.38 1.58 21.91
N ALA A 250 -3.38 0.81 21.51
CA ALA A 250 -2.54 0.16 22.49
C ALA A 250 -2.13 1.28 23.46
N PRO A 251 -2.28 1.09 24.79
CA PRO A 251 -1.84 2.09 25.73
C PRO A 251 -0.40 2.45 25.38
N PRO A 252 -0.04 3.75 25.40
CA PRO A 252 1.31 4.16 25.05
C PRO A 252 2.27 3.31 25.87
N VAL A 253 3.20 2.64 25.20
CA VAL A 253 4.38 2.09 25.85
C VAL A 253 5.03 3.28 26.53
N VAL A 254 4.90 3.34 27.86
CA VAL A 254 5.63 4.30 28.67
C VAL A 254 7.09 3.96 28.47
N PRO A 255 7.92 4.82 27.84
CA PRO A 255 9.34 4.57 27.83
C PRO A 255 9.79 4.54 29.29
N GLU A 256 10.36 3.43 29.72
CA GLU A 256 11.11 3.38 30.98
C GLU A 256 12.09 4.55 30.96
N ARG A 257 11.91 5.49 31.90
CA ARG A 257 12.86 6.56 32.10
C ARG A 257 14.22 5.90 32.31
N PRO A 258 15.25 6.24 31.52
CA PRO A 258 16.60 5.85 31.90
C PRO A 258 16.85 6.43 33.28
N ALA A 259 17.25 5.58 34.23
CA ALA A 259 17.66 6.02 35.55
C ALA A 259 18.74 7.08 35.38
N THR A 260 18.40 8.34 35.67
CA THR A 260 19.35 9.44 35.74
C THR A 260 20.32 9.13 36.88
N ASP A 261 21.51 8.67 36.51
CA ASP A 261 22.64 8.53 37.40
C ASP A 261 23.18 9.95 37.73
N PRO A 262 22.98 10.46 38.97
CA PRO A 262 23.31 11.84 39.32
C PRO A 262 24.82 12.14 39.30
N GLY A 263 25.68 11.10 39.20
CA GLY A 263 27.13 11.26 39.15
C GLY A 263 27.68 11.80 37.82
N ARG A 264 27.00 11.59 36.69
CA ARG A 264 27.50 11.99 35.34
C ARG A 264 27.18 13.44 34.97
N VAL A 265 26.16 14.04 35.56
CA VAL A 265 25.77 15.43 35.29
C VAL A 265 26.74 16.41 35.95
N LEU A 266 27.27 16.06 37.13
CA LEU A 266 28.23 16.90 37.85
C LEU A 266 29.59 16.96 37.13
N THR A 267 30.05 15.86 36.53
CA THR A 267 31.34 15.79 35.82
C THR A 267 31.32 16.58 34.50
N GLY A 268 30.19 16.56 33.77
CA GLY A 268 30.03 17.34 32.55
C GLY A 268 29.98 18.85 32.79
N ALA A 269 29.28 19.29 33.85
CA ALA A 269 29.18 20.71 34.19
C ALA A 269 30.53 21.30 34.67
N VAL A 270 31.30 20.54 35.47
CA VAL A 270 32.63 20.98 35.92
C VAL A 270 33.62 21.09 34.75
N ALA A 271 33.58 20.16 33.78
CA ALA A 271 34.45 20.22 32.61
C ALA A 271 34.18 21.45 31.73
N VAL A 272 32.91 21.84 31.57
CA VAL A 272 32.53 23.05 30.81
C VAL A 272 32.96 24.32 31.53
N VAL A 273 32.78 24.39 32.86
CA VAL A 273 33.19 25.57 33.64
C VAL A 273 34.72 25.74 33.65
N VAL A 274 35.47 24.66 33.81
CA VAL A 274 36.94 24.71 33.73
C VAL A 274 37.40 25.09 32.33
N GLY A 275 36.78 24.56 31.27
CA GLY A 275 37.08 24.94 29.89
C GLY A 275 36.85 26.42 29.61
N VAL A 276 35.75 26.99 30.10
CA VAL A 276 35.43 28.42 29.94
C VAL A 276 36.39 29.31 30.72
N LEU A 277 36.79 28.92 31.93
CA LEU A 277 37.74 29.69 32.75
C LEU A 277 39.15 29.69 32.17
N VAL A 278 39.61 28.56 31.60
CA VAL A 278 40.91 28.49 30.90
C VAL A 278 40.91 29.34 29.64
N LEU A 279 39.80 29.34 28.88
CA LEU A 279 39.67 30.16 27.67
C LEU A 279 39.66 31.66 27.99
N LEU A 280 38.98 32.06 29.07
CA LEU A 280 38.95 33.45 29.53
C LEU A 280 40.32 33.92 30.03
N ALA A 281 41.04 33.08 30.78
CA ALA A 281 42.39 33.41 31.26
C ALA A 281 43.41 33.54 30.12
N TRP A 282 43.21 32.84 29.01
CA TRP A 282 44.05 32.92 27.81
C TRP A 282 43.78 34.20 26.99
N LEU A 283 42.54 34.69 26.98
CA LEU A 283 42.15 35.92 26.28
C LEU A 283 42.53 37.21 27.03
N THR A 284 42.89 37.12 28.30
CA THR A 284 43.27 38.27 29.15
C THR A 284 44.77 38.39 29.42
N ARG A 285 45.61 37.64 28.71
CA ARG A 285 47.07 37.78 28.68
C ARG A 285 47.51 38.33 27.33
#